data_AF-A0A8C6MZC9-F1
#
_entry.id   AF-A0A8C6MZC9-F1
#
_cell.length_a   1.000
_cell.length_b   1.000
_cell.length_c   1.000
_cell.angle_alpha   90.00
_cell.angle_beta   90.00
_cell.angle_gamma   90.00
#
_symmetry.space_group_name_H-M   'P 1'
#
loop_
_entity.id
_entity.type
_entity.pdbx_description
1 polymer ?
#
loop_
_entity_poly.entity_id
_entity_poly.type
_entity_poly.pdbx_seq_one_letter_code
_entity_poly.pdbx_strand_id
1 'polypeptide(L)'
;MASSGVAGGRQAEDTLQPPPELLPESKPPPPPQPLPVAALPPPAAPRPQSPAGAKEENYSFLPLVHNVIKCMDKDSPDLHQDLNALKTKFQELRKLIGTMPGIHVSPEQQQQQLHSLREQVRTKSELLQKYKSLCMFEIPKE
;
A
#
# COMPACT_ATOMS: atom_id res chain seq x y z
N MET A 1 69.27 -44.07 -10.91
CA MET A 1 68.34 -45.16 -11.24
C MET A 1 67.10 -44.59 -11.89
N ALA A 2 66.48 -45.36 -12.78
CA ALA A 2 65.62 -44.93 -13.88
C ALA A 2 64.14 -44.63 -13.56
N SER A 3 63.49 -43.91 -14.48
CA SER A 3 62.12 -44.10 -15.06
C SER A 3 61.43 -42.74 -15.29
N SER A 4 61.22 -42.27 -16.53
CA SER A 4 60.06 -42.54 -17.43
C SER A 4 58.72 -42.12 -16.80
N GLY A 5 57.80 -41.35 -17.39
CA GLY A 5 57.50 -40.84 -18.73
C GLY A 5 55.98 -40.52 -18.81
N VAL A 6 55.51 -39.96 -19.93
CA VAL A 6 54.09 -39.63 -20.33
C VAL A 6 53.62 -38.22 -19.92
N ALA A 7 53.58 -37.20 -20.79
CA ALA A 7 52.92 -36.99 -22.10
C ALA A 7 51.52 -36.34 -21.98
N GLY A 8 51.34 -35.21 -22.66
CA GLY A 8 50.01 -34.66 -22.96
C GLY A 8 49.94 -33.15 -23.11
N GLY A 9 50.27 -32.62 -24.30
CA GLY A 9 49.45 -31.57 -24.92
C GLY A 9 49.80 -30.08 -24.74
N ARG A 10 50.80 -29.63 -25.50
CA ARG A 10 50.83 -28.42 -26.36
C ARG A 10 50.49 -27.01 -25.80
N GLN A 11 51.56 -26.24 -25.64
CA GLN A 11 51.77 -24.79 -25.92
C GLN A 11 51.30 -24.39 -27.35
N ALA A 12 51.15 -23.15 -27.82
CA ALA A 12 51.58 -21.78 -27.47
C ALA A 12 50.59 -20.79 -28.17
N GLU A 13 50.20 -19.64 -27.59
CA GLU A 13 50.79 -18.29 -27.76
C GLU A 13 50.94 -17.81 -29.22
N ASP A 14 50.27 -16.71 -29.62
CA ASP A 14 50.91 -15.57 -30.32
C ASP A 14 49.98 -14.34 -30.45
N THR A 15 50.60 -13.16 -30.46
CA THR A 15 50.13 -11.78 -30.30
C THR A 15 49.63 -11.13 -31.60
N LEU A 16 48.57 -10.27 -31.58
CA LEU A 16 48.47 -8.99 -32.33
C LEU A 16 47.06 -8.33 -32.30
N GLN A 17 47.04 -7.00 -32.22
CA GLN A 17 45.87 -6.09 -32.23
C GLN A 17 45.56 -5.60 -33.69
N PRO A 18 44.53 -4.74 -33.93
CA PRO A 18 43.26 -4.96 -34.69
C PRO A 18 43.24 -4.45 -36.15
N PRO A 19 42.17 -4.72 -36.96
CA PRO A 19 41.45 -3.64 -37.70
C PRO A 19 39.96 -4.00 -38.10
N PRO A 20 39.23 -3.19 -38.91
CA PRO A 20 38.75 -1.81 -38.75
C PRO A 20 37.20 -1.72 -38.65
N GLU A 21 36.68 -0.53 -38.29
CA GLU A 21 35.27 -0.15 -38.41
C GLU A 21 34.72 -0.40 -39.82
N LEU A 22 33.62 -1.16 -39.90
CA LEU A 22 32.69 -1.12 -41.04
C LEU A 22 31.32 -0.78 -40.49
N LEU A 23 30.91 0.47 -40.65
CA LEU A 23 29.52 0.90 -40.52
C LEU A 23 28.66 0.15 -41.55
N PRO A 24 27.50 -0.43 -41.17
CA PRO A 24 26.46 -0.76 -42.13
C PRO A 24 25.36 0.30 -42.10
N GLU A 25 25.37 1.09 -43.17
CA GLU A 25 24.24 1.66 -43.91
C GLU A 25 22.80 1.36 -43.41
N SER A 26 22.12 2.45 -43.06
CA SER A 26 20.71 2.78 -43.32
C SER A 26 19.67 1.67 -43.44
N LYS A 27 18.95 1.43 -42.34
CA LYS A 27 17.57 0.92 -42.36
C LYS A 27 16.61 2.06 -41.97
N PRO A 28 15.59 2.39 -42.78
CA PRO A 28 14.65 3.46 -42.44
C PRO A 28 13.89 3.12 -41.15
N PRO A 29 13.55 4.14 -40.31
CA PRO A 29 12.78 3.90 -39.11
C PRO A 29 11.39 3.36 -39.47
N PRO A 30 10.83 2.44 -38.65
CA PRO A 30 9.47 1.96 -38.86
C PRO A 30 8.46 3.11 -38.76
N PRO A 31 7.29 3.00 -39.41
CA PRO A 31 6.24 4.01 -39.31
C PRO A 31 5.82 4.22 -37.85
N PRO A 32 5.36 5.44 -37.47
CA PRO A 32 4.91 5.72 -36.12
C PRO A 32 3.75 4.78 -35.78
N GLN A 33 3.97 3.92 -34.78
CA GLN A 33 2.94 3.09 -34.17
C GLN A 33 1.79 4.01 -33.70
N PRO A 34 0.52 3.62 -33.85
CA PRO A 34 -0.59 4.37 -33.27
C PRO A 34 -0.36 4.52 -31.76
N LEU A 35 -0.48 5.75 -31.27
CA LEU A 35 -0.48 6.05 -29.84
C LEU A 35 -1.41 5.06 -29.12
N PRO A 36 -1.02 4.50 -27.97
CA PRO A 36 -1.93 3.65 -27.22
C PRO A 36 -3.18 4.45 -26.91
N VAL A 37 -4.33 3.91 -27.33
CA VAL A 37 -5.66 4.31 -26.88
C VAL A 37 -5.58 4.68 -25.41
N ALA A 38 -6.05 5.88 -25.09
CA ALA A 38 -6.12 6.43 -23.74
C ALA A 38 -6.38 5.30 -22.74
N ALA A 39 -5.36 4.98 -21.95
CA ALA A 39 -5.53 4.08 -20.83
C ALA A 39 -6.65 4.69 -19.98
N LEU A 40 -7.78 4.00 -19.93
CA LEU A 40 -8.86 4.28 -19.00
C LEU A 40 -8.22 4.61 -17.65
N PRO A 41 -8.60 5.73 -16.98
CA PRO A 41 -8.08 6.00 -15.65
C PRO A 41 -8.30 4.74 -14.80
N PRO A 42 -7.28 4.27 -14.05
CA PRO A 42 -7.44 3.09 -13.21
C PRO A 42 -8.67 3.28 -12.32
N PRO A 43 -9.49 2.23 -12.12
CA PRO A 43 -10.65 2.33 -11.25
C PRO A 43 -10.19 2.93 -9.93
N ALA A 44 -10.87 4.00 -9.50
CA ALA A 44 -10.56 4.70 -8.27
C ALA A 44 -10.40 3.67 -7.15
N ALA A 45 -9.19 3.54 -6.61
CA ALA A 45 -8.92 2.65 -5.49
C ALA A 45 -9.96 2.90 -4.40
N PRO A 46 -10.51 1.86 -3.76
CA PRO A 46 -11.49 2.02 -2.69
C PRO A 46 -10.95 3.03 -1.67
N ARG A 47 -11.58 4.20 -1.59
CA ARG A 47 -11.22 5.23 -0.62
C ARG A 47 -11.38 4.58 0.76
N PRO A 48 -10.36 4.62 1.64
CA PRO A 48 -10.53 4.14 3.01
C PRO A 48 -11.68 4.93 3.64
N GLN A 49 -12.84 4.29 3.80
CA GLN A 49 -13.94 4.85 4.57
C GLN A 49 -13.47 4.86 6.02
N SER A 50 -12.94 6.00 6.45
CA SER A 50 -12.63 6.22 7.85
C SER A 50 -13.95 6.19 8.61
N PRO A 51 -14.11 5.37 9.67
CA PRO A 51 -15.32 5.34 10.48
C PRO A 51 -15.36 6.60 11.36
N ALA A 52 -15.53 7.77 10.75
CA ALA A 52 -15.45 9.08 11.39
C ALA A 52 -16.73 9.47 12.16
N GLY A 53 -17.49 8.50 12.69
CA GLY A 53 -18.83 8.76 13.23
C GLY A 53 -19.23 8.00 14.48
N ALA A 54 -18.34 7.20 15.07
CA ALA A 54 -18.68 6.51 16.31
C ALA A 54 -18.51 7.46 17.50
N LYS A 55 -19.63 7.94 18.05
CA LYS A 55 -19.65 8.79 19.25
C LYS A 55 -18.92 8.06 20.39
N GLU A 56 -18.01 8.76 21.05
CA GLU A 56 -17.15 8.25 22.14
C GLU A 56 -17.95 7.53 23.25
N GLU A 57 -19.17 7.98 23.47
CA GLU A 57 -20.16 7.43 24.40
C GLU A 57 -20.44 5.93 24.19
N ASN A 58 -20.33 5.42 22.95
CA ASN A 58 -20.55 4.00 22.65
C ASN A 58 -19.43 3.10 23.22
N TYR A 59 -18.25 3.65 23.50
CA TYR A 59 -17.09 2.88 23.96
C TYR A 59 -16.97 2.83 25.49
N SER A 60 -17.70 3.66 26.23
CA SER A 60 -17.61 3.72 27.68
C SER A 60 -18.37 2.58 28.37
N PHE A 61 -17.70 1.81 29.21
CA PHE A 61 -18.32 0.75 30.03
C PHE A 61 -18.58 1.18 31.47
N LEU A 62 -17.99 2.31 31.88
CA LEU A 62 -17.99 2.75 33.28
C LEU A 62 -19.40 2.88 33.88
N PRO A 63 -20.42 3.43 33.17
CA PRO A 63 -21.77 3.50 33.73
C PRO A 63 -22.37 2.11 34.03
N LEU A 64 -22.16 1.14 33.15
CA LEU A 64 -22.64 -0.23 33.32
C LEU A 64 -21.89 -0.96 34.44
N VAL A 65 -20.56 -0.83 34.49
CA VAL A 65 -19.74 -1.41 35.56
C VAL A 65 -20.16 -0.84 36.92
N HIS A 66 -20.36 0.48 36.99
CA HIS A 66 -20.84 1.14 38.20
C HIS A 66 -22.22 0.62 38.63
N ASN A 67 -23.16 0.45 37.69
CA ASN A 67 -24.49 -0.08 38.00
C ASN A 67 -24.43 -1.52 38.52
N VAL A 68 -23.61 -2.39 37.92
CA VAL A 68 -23.39 -3.76 38.41
C VAL A 68 -22.88 -3.74 39.84
N ILE A 69 -21.84 -2.96 40.16
CA ILE A 69 -21.28 -2.85 41.51
C ILE A 69 -22.35 -2.35 42.48
N LYS A 70 -23.07 -1.28 42.14
CA LYS A 70 -24.15 -0.73 42.94
C LYS A 70 -25.29 -1.73 43.17
N CYS A 71 -25.61 -2.56 42.18
CA CYS A 71 -26.62 -3.61 42.29
C CYS A 71 -26.13 -4.77 43.16
N MET A 72 -24.84 -5.11 43.14
CA MET A 72 -24.23 -6.08 44.05
C MET A 72 -24.27 -5.60 45.49
N ASP A 73 -23.86 -4.34 45.74
CA ASP A 73 -23.79 -3.76 47.09
C ASP A 73 -25.15 -3.67 47.79
N LYS A 74 -26.25 -3.66 47.01
CA LYS A 74 -27.62 -3.50 47.49
C LYS A 74 -28.47 -4.76 47.37
N ASP A 75 -27.88 -5.91 47.00
CA ASP A 75 -28.59 -7.15 46.66
C ASP A 75 -29.79 -6.90 45.73
N SER A 76 -29.59 -6.04 44.73
CA SER A 76 -30.65 -5.60 43.82
C SER A 76 -31.06 -6.74 42.88
N PRO A 77 -32.37 -6.96 42.64
CA PRO A 77 -32.82 -7.94 41.65
C PRO A 77 -32.39 -7.59 40.22
N ASP A 78 -32.05 -6.32 39.96
CA ASP A 78 -31.65 -5.82 38.64
C ASP A 78 -30.22 -6.23 38.25
N LEU A 79 -29.44 -6.84 39.16
CA LEU A 79 -28.07 -7.28 38.91
C LEU A 79 -27.94 -8.11 37.63
N HIS A 80 -28.87 -9.05 37.42
CA HIS A 80 -28.80 -9.95 36.26
C HIS A 80 -28.99 -9.18 34.95
N GLN A 81 -29.87 -8.16 34.95
CA GLN A 81 -30.11 -7.32 33.79
C GLN A 81 -28.85 -6.50 33.45
N ASP A 82 -28.25 -5.83 34.44
CA ASP A 82 -27.05 -5.02 34.26
C ASP A 82 -25.84 -5.85 33.83
N LEU A 83 -25.66 -7.05 34.39
CA LEU A 83 -24.63 -7.99 33.96
C LEU A 83 -24.82 -8.44 32.51
N ASN A 84 -26.06 -8.74 32.12
CA ASN A 84 -26.35 -9.15 30.75
C ASN A 84 -26.15 -7.99 29.75
N ALA A 85 -26.53 -6.77 30.14
CA ALA A 85 -26.27 -5.57 29.34
C ALA A 85 -24.76 -5.33 29.16
N LEU A 86 -23.97 -5.44 30.23
CA LEU A 86 -22.52 -5.33 30.19
C LEU A 86 -21.89 -6.40 29.28
N LYS A 87 -22.31 -7.67 29.44
CA LYS A 87 -21.87 -8.79 28.59
C LYS A 87 -22.19 -8.55 27.11
N THR A 88 -23.38 -8.05 26.81
CA THR A 88 -23.82 -7.76 25.44
C THR A 88 -22.96 -6.65 24.82
N LYS A 89 -22.76 -5.55 25.55
CA LYS A 89 -21.90 -4.43 25.11
C LYS A 89 -20.46 -4.87 24.81
N PHE A 90 -19.89 -5.77 25.62
CA PHE A 90 -18.58 -6.35 25.32
C PHE A 90 -18.54 -7.15 24.02
N GLN A 91 -19.57 -7.95 23.76
CA GLN A 91 -19.66 -8.75 22.54
C GLN A 91 -19.80 -7.88 21.29
N GLU A 92 -20.66 -6.86 21.37
CA GLU A 92 -20.85 -5.89 20.28
C GLU A 92 -19.56 -5.14 19.97
N LEU A 93 -18.86 -4.64 21.00
CA LEU A 93 -17.61 -3.92 20.80
C LEU A 93 -16.49 -4.83 20.29
N ARG A 94 -16.41 -6.07 20.75
CA ARG A 94 -15.48 -7.06 20.18
C ARG A 94 -15.77 -7.30 18.70
N LYS A 95 -17.05 -7.44 18.33
CA LYS A 95 -17.47 -7.61 16.93
C LYS A 95 -17.09 -6.37 16.10
N LEU A 96 -17.33 -5.17 16.62
CA LEU A 96 -16.96 -3.92 15.96
C LEU A 96 -15.44 -3.82 15.74
N ILE A 97 -14.64 -4.10 16.77
CA ILE A 97 -13.18 -4.13 16.65
C ILE A 97 -12.77 -5.13 15.57
N GLY A 98 -13.39 -6.32 15.52
CA GLY A 98 -13.13 -7.33 14.48
C GLY A 98 -13.43 -6.88 13.04
N THR A 99 -14.28 -5.87 12.85
CA THR A 99 -14.58 -5.28 11.54
C THR A 99 -13.71 -4.08 11.19
N MET A 100 -12.86 -3.62 12.11
CA MET A 100 -12.07 -2.41 11.91
C MET A 100 -10.94 -2.68 10.90
N PRO A 101 -10.79 -1.84 9.85
CA PRO A 101 -9.72 -2.01 8.88
C PRO A 101 -8.36 -1.78 9.57
N GLY A 102 -7.34 -2.53 9.15
CA GLY A 102 -5.98 -2.40 9.66
C GLY A 102 -5.66 -3.24 10.90
N ILE A 103 -6.64 -3.81 11.60
CA ILE A 103 -6.37 -4.66 12.79
C ILE A 103 -5.58 -5.93 12.49
N HIS A 104 -5.54 -6.34 11.22
CA HIS A 104 -4.85 -7.54 10.74
C HIS A 104 -3.43 -7.25 10.23
N VAL A 105 -3.02 -5.98 10.16
CA VAL A 105 -1.67 -5.60 9.73
C VAL A 105 -0.83 -5.15 10.92
N SER A 106 0.49 -5.26 10.79
CA SER A 106 1.39 -4.73 11.82
C SER A 106 1.37 -3.19 11.82
N PRO A 107 1.70 -2.55 12.95
CA PRO A 107 1.82 -1.09 13.01
C PRO A 107 2.78 -0.52 11.96
N GLU A 108 3.90 -1.20 11.70
CA GLU A 108 4.91 -0.80 10.73
C GLU A 108 4.35 -0.86 9.30
N GLN A 109 3.61 -1.92 8.97
CA GLN A 109 2.96 -2.06 7.67
C GLN A 109 1.88 -0.99 7.47
N GLN A 110 1.08 -0.70 8.50
CA GLN A 110 0.10 0.39 8.46
C GLN A 110 0.77 1.75 8.22
N GLN A 111 1.89 2.00 8.90
CA GLN A 111 2.66 3.24 8.76
C GLN A 111 3.26 3.36 7.35
N GLN A 112 3.80 2.28 6.80
CA GLN A 112 4.35 2.25 5.44
C GLN A 112 3.26 2.53 4.39
N GLN A 113 2.07 1.94 4.56
CA GLN A 113 0.93 2.19 3.68
C GLN A 113 0.49 3.66 3.75
N LEU A 114 0.43 4.25 4.95
CA LEU A 114 0.13 5.68 5.13
C LEU A 114 1.17 6.57 4.44
N HIS A 115 2.45 6.27 4.58
CA HIS A 115 3.52 7.00 3.92
C HIS A 115 3.38 6.96 2.40
N SER A 116 3.18 5.78 1.82
CA SER A 116 2.95 5.60 0.38
C SER A 116 1.74 6.40 -0.12
N LEU A 117 0.62 6.35 0.61
CA LEU A 117 -0.57 7.13 0.26
C LEU A 117 -0.32 8.64 0.29
N ARG A 118 0.43 9.15 1.29
CA ARG A 118 0.80 10.56 1.37
C ARG A 118 1.66 10.99 0.18
N GLU A 119 2.65 10.19 -0.19
CA GLU A 119 3.51 10.46 -1.36
C GLU A 119 2.75 10.41 -2.68
N GLN A 120 1.78 9.49 -2.81
CA GLN A 120 0.88 9.48 -3.98
C GLN A 120 0.04 10.75 -4.07
N VAL A 121 -0.53 11.22 -2.95
CA VAL A 121 -1.29 12.47 -2.92
C VAL A 121 -0.40 13.64 -3.29
N ARG A 122 0.82 13.73 -2.73
CA ARG A 122 1.80 14.76 -3.06
C ARG A 122 2.09 14.78 -4.56
N THR A 123 2.52 13.64 -5.11
CA THR A 123 2.89 13.52 -6.53
C THR A 123 1.73 13.86 -7.45
N LYS A 124 0.52 13.38 -7.15
CA LYS A 124 -0.67 13.68 -7.93
C LYS A 124 -1.02 15.17 -7.87
N SER A 125 -0.92 15.79 -6.71
CA SER A 125 -1.15 17.24 -6.57
C SER A 125 -0.13 18.07 -7.33
N GLU A 126 1.15 17.70 -7.28
CA GLU A 126 2.20 18.35 -8.06
C GLU A 126 1.95 18.23 -9.57
N LEU A 127 1.55 17.04 -10.03
CA LEU A 127 1.22 16.82 -11.42
C LEU A 127 0.04 17.68 -11.86
N LEU A 128 -1.04 17.72 -11.07
CA LEU A 128 -2.19 18.59 -11.33
C LEU A 128 -1.78 20.07 -11.35
N GLN A 129 -0.89 20.50 -10.46
CA GLN A 129 -0.37 21.86 -10.44
C GLN A 129 0.42 22.18 -11.71
N LYS A 130 1.29 21.25 -12.15
CA LYS A 130 2.04 21.40 -13.41
C LYS A 130 1.11 21.55 -14.60
N TYR A 131 0.06 20.73 -14.69
CA TYR A 131 -0.95 20.85 -15.75
C TYR A 131 -1.71 22.18 -15.70
N LYS A 132 -2.05 22.67 -14.51
CA LYS A 132 -2.67 24.00 -14.36
C LYS A 132 -1.74 25.13 -14.81
N SER A 133 -0.45 25.04 -14.53
CA SER A 133 0.54 26.06 -14.91
C SER A 133 0.97 26.02 -16.38
N LEU A 134 0.70 24.92 -17.09
CA LEU A 134 1.16 24.72 -18.47
C LEU A 134 0.29 25.47 -19.51
N CYS A 135 -0.79 26.13 -19.09
CA CYS A 135 -1.64 27.03 -19.91
C CYS A 135 -2.14 26.46 -21.26
N MET A 136 -2.11 25.15 -21.50
CA MET A 136 -2.83 24.51 -22.62
C MET A 136 -4.32 24.30 -22.33
N PHE A 137 -4.79 24.67 -21.13
CA PHE A 137 -6.17 24.54 -20.65
C PHE A 137 -6.87 25.89 -20.40
N GLU A 138 -6.34 27.01 -20.89
CA GLU A 138 -7.16 28.21 -21.02
C GLU A 138 -8.26 27.91 -22.04
N ILE A 139 -9.45 27.57 -21.53
CA ILE A 139 -10.67 27.58 -22.34
C ILE A 139 -10.82 29.03 -22.82
N PRO A 140 -10.84 29.28 -24.15
CA PRO A 140 -11.03 30.64 -24.64
C PRO A 140 -12.31 31.19 -24.00
N LYS A 141 -12.14 32.30 -23.30
CA LYS A 141 -13.23 32.96 -22.59
C LYS A 141 -14.06 33.69 -23.65
N GLU A 142 -15.22 33.14 -23.97
CA GLU A 142 -16.26 33.78 -24.79
C GLU A 142 -17.23 34.56 -23.89
#